data_AF-A0A843MES4-F1
#
_entry.id   AF-A0A843MES4-F1
#
_cell.length_a   1.000
_cell.length_b   1.000
_cell.length_c   1.000
_cell.angle_alpha   90.00
_cell.angle_beta   90.00
_cell.angle_gamma   90.00
#
_symmetry.space_group_name_H-M   'P 1'
#
loop_
_entity.id
_entity.type
_entity.pdbx_description
1 polymer ?
#
loop_
_entity_poly.entity_id
_entity_poly.type
_entity_poly.pdbx_seq_one_letter_code
_entity_poly.pdbx_strand_id
1 'polypeptide(L)'
;MHLKIHESPGEGTVTAVCDAELIGMTLKGEYCDLVIDESFYGGSAVSEAEVEEALKSSVNANIIGKRVCSLAVRAGILDEKDCVEIEGIPHAQIYRI
;
A
#
# COMPACT_ATOMS: atom_id res chain seq x y z
N MET A 1 3.00 -10.43 0.38
CA MET A 1 2.93 -9.04 -0.13
C MET A 1 4.34 -8.50 -0.23
N HIS A 2 4.58 -7.47 -1.04
CA HIS A 2 5.84 -6.72 -0.95
C HIS A 2 5.66 -5.51 -0.06
N LEU A 3 6.62 -5.29 0.84
CA LEU A 3 6.66 -4.17 1.76
C LEU A 3 7.97 -3.42 1.57
N LYS A 4 7.88 -2.12 1.34
CA LYS A 4 9.01 -1.21 1.34
C LYS A 4 8.81 -0.15 2.41
N ILE A 5 9.82 0.04 3.25
CA ILE A 5 9.85 1.08 4.27
C ILE A 5 10.93 2.09 3.90
N HIS A 6 10.60 3.37 3.98
CA HIS A 6 11.51 4.48 3.76
C HIS A 6 11.41 5.47 4.92
N GLU A 7 12.55 5.79 5.53
CA GLU A 7 12.65 6.82 6.55
C GLU A 7 12.86 8.18 5.87
N SER A 8 11.88 9.06 5.95
CA SER A 8 12.00 10.44 5.47
C SER A 8 12.50 11.34 6.61
N PRO A 9 13.69 11.96 6.50
CA PRO A 9 14.24 12.81 7.55
C PRO A 9 13.27 13.94 7.93
N GLY A 10 12.80 13.94 9.19
CA GLY A 10 11.88 14.95 9.71
C GLY A 10 10.40 14.71 9.41
N GLU A 11 10.06 13.74 8.56
CA GLU A 11 8.67 13.39 8.24
C GLU A 11 8.27 12.00 8.77
N GLY A 12 9.24 11.15 9.11
CA GLY A 12 9.02 9.83 9.71
C GLY A 12 8.95 8.69 8.70
N THR A 13 8.40 7.57 9.13
CA THR A 13 8.34 6.32 8.35
C THR A 13 7.25 6.34 7.29
N VAL A 14 7.66 6.25 6.02
CA VAL A 14 6.81 6.11 4.83
C VAL A 14 6.82 4.66 4.36
N THR A 15 5.65 4.08 4.16
CA THR A 15 5.52 2.66 3.78
C THR A 15 4.82 2.50 2.44
N ALA A 16 5.29 1.58 1.60
CA ALA A 16 4.60 1.15 0.39
C ALA A 16 4.36 -0.36 0.46
N VAL A 17 3.14 -0.80 0.18
CA VAL A 17 2.77 -2.22 0.22
C VAL A 17 1.94 -2.59 -1.00
N CYS A 18 2.27 -3.69 -1.66
CA CYS A 18 1.43 -4.23 -2.72
C CYS A 18 1.23 -5.74 -2.63
N ASP A 19 0.14 -6.19 -3.25
CA ASP A 19 0.00 -7.59 -3.65
C ASP A 19 1.11 -7.96 -4.64
N ALA A 20 1.78 -9.09 -4.40
CA ALA A 20 3.05 -9.39 -5.05
C ALA A 20 2.92 -9.58 -6.57
N GLU A 21 1.81 -10.16 -7.01
CA GLU A 21 1.44 -10.35 -8.41
C GLU A 21 1.20 -9.04 -9.18
N LEU A 22 1.05 -7.91 -8.49
CA LEU A 22 0.81 -6.62 -9.14
C LEU A 22 2.10 -5.93 -9.58
N ILE A 23 3.27 -6.34 -9.07
CA ILE A 23 4.56 -5.72 -9.43
C ILE A 23 4.76 -5.76 -10.96
N GLY A 24 5.12 -4.61 -11.53
CA GLY A 24 5.33 -4.43 -12.97
C GLY A 24 4.06 -4.25 -13.80
N MET A 25 2.87 -4.37 -13.20
CA MET A 25 1.62 -4.07 -13.89
C MET A 25 1.41 -2.57 -14.02
N THR A 26 0.63 -2.18 -15.02
CA THR A 26 0.10 -0.83 -15.19
C THR A 26 -1.41 -0.91 -15.19
N LEU A 27 -2.06 -0.23 -14.26
CA LEU A 27 -3.51 -0.13 -14.18
C LEU A 27 -3.98 1.17 -14.85
N LYS A 28 -5.03 1.10 -15.67
CA LYS A 28 -5.62 2.27 -16.33
C LYS A 28 -6.56 3.01 -15.38
N GLY A 29 -6.13 4.18 -14.92
CA GLY A 29 -6.98 5.11 -14.17
C GLY A 29 -7.71 6.08 -15.10
N GLU A 30 -8.71 6.76 -14.56
CA GLU A 30 -9.49 7.77 -15.30
C GLU A 30 -8.62 8.98 -15.70
N TYR A 31 -7.76 9.44 -14.79
CA TYR A 31 -6.92 10.63 -14.99
C TYR A 31 -5.47 10.30 -15.34
N CYS A 32 -4.94 9.20 -14.79
CA CYS A 32 -3.59 8.74 -15.03
C CYS A 32 -3.50 7.23 -14.88
N ASP A 33 -2.50 6.66 -15.55
CA ASP A 33 -2.14 5.26 -15.35
C ASP A 33 -1.34 5.11 -14.06
N LEU A 34 -1.64 4.05 -13.31
CA LEU A 34 -0.88 3.68 -12.13
C LEU A 34 0.08 2.54 -12.46
N VAL A 35 1.37 2.84 -12.46
CA VAL A 35 2.43 1.83 -12.62
C VAL A 35 2.82 1.30 -11.24
N ILE A 36 2.65 0.00 -11.00
CA ILE A 36 3.11 -0.67 -9.78
C ILE A 36 4.59 -0.98 -9.97
N ASP A 37 5.38 0.09 -9.91
CA ASP A 37 6.81 0.07 -10.19
C ASP A 37 7.60 -0.70 -9.11
N GLU A 38 8.53 -1.56 -9.54
CA GLU A 38 9.35 -2.37 -8.62
C GLU A 38 10.27 -1.49 -7.77
N SER A 39 10.77 -0.36 -8.29
CA SER A 39 11.59 0.54 -7.47
C SER A 39 10.78 1.23 -6.37
N PHE A 40 9.47 1.40 -6.55
CA PHE A 40 8.58 1.97 -5.53
C PHE A 40 8.01 0.91 -4.57
N TYR A 41 7.42 -0.17 -5.09
CA TYR A 41 6.72 -1.20 -4.31
C TYR A 41 7.53 -2.48 -4.07
N GLY A 42 8.55 -2.77 -4.87
CA GLY A 42 9.36 -3.99 -4.86
C GLY A 42 10.34 -4.09 -3.69
N GLY A 43 9.81 -3.98 -2.48
CA GLY A 43 10.54 -4.27 -1.24
C GLY A 43 10.55 -5.77 -0.90
N SER A 44 10.75 -6.08 0.37
CA SER A 44 10.85 -7.47 0.84
C SER A 44 9.49 -8.18 0.77
N ALA A 45 9.52 -9.46 0.42
CA ALA A 45 8.35 -10.33 0.56
C ALA A 45 8.10 -10.58 2.06
N VAL A 46 6.91 -10.25 2.53
CA VAL A 46 6.56 -10.27 3.96
C VAL A 46 5.19 -10.91 4.22
N SER A 47 4.98 -11.32 5.47
CA SER A 47 3.74 -11.86 6.01
C SER A 47 2.68 -10.77 6.27
N GLU A 48 1.42 -11.17 6.50
CA GLU A 48 0.36 -10.24 6.89
C GLU A 48 0.67 -9.52 8.21
N ALA A 49 1.25 -10.22 9.18
CA ALA A 49 1.56 -9.65 10.50
C ALA A 49 2.61 -8.53 10.38
N GLU A 50 3.66 -8.73 9.58
CA GLU A 50 4.69 -7.72 9.33
C GLU A 50 4.12 -6.49 8.59
N VAL A 51 3.20 -6.70 7.64
CA VAL A 51 2.51 -5.60 6.96
C VAL A 51 1.65 -4.82 7.95
N GLU A 52 0.86 -5.50 8.78
CA GLU A 52 0.02 -4.84 9.77
C GLU A 52 0.83 -4.01 10.77
N GLU A 53 1.95 -4.55 11.26
CA GLU A 53 2.87 -3.83 12.14
C GLU A 53 3.44 -2.58 11.45
N ALA A 54 3.93 -2.71 10.22
CA ALA A 54 4.48 -1.58 9.46
C ALA A 54 3.44 -0.49 9.19
N LEU A 55 2.21 -0.86 8.83
CA LEU A 55 1.11 0.08 8.63
C LEU A 55 0.67 0.74 9.95
N LYS A 56 0.83 0.07 11.09
CA LYS A 56 0.57 0.65 12.42
C LYS A 56 1.67 1.57 12.90
N SER A 57 2.92 1.40 12.48
CA SER A 57 4.02 2.29 12.85
C SER A 57 4.24 3.46 11.89
N SER A 58 3.71 3.42 10.67
CA SER A 58 3.96 4.45 9.66
C SER A 58 3.16 5.74 9.89
N VAL A 59 3.75 6.86 9.46
CA VAL A 59 3.06 8.16 9.36
C VAL A 59 2.33 8.31 8.02
N ASN A 60 2.81 7.59 7.00
CA ASN A 60 2.26 7.55 5.66
C ASN A 60 2.34 6.12 5.12
N ALA A 61 1.29 5.69 4.44
CA ALA A 61 1.36 4.47 3.64
C ALA A 61 0.64 4.58 2.29
N ASN A 62 1.24 3.99 1.26
CA ASN A 62 0.60 3.70 -0.02
C ASN A 62 0.35 2.20 -0.13
N ILE A 63 -0.90 1.77 -0.29
CA ILE A 63 -1.24 0.36 -0.42
C ILE A 63 -2.02 0.09 -1.70
N ILE A 64 -1.74 -1.04 -2.36
CA ILE A 64 -2.50 -1.48 -3.53
C ILE A 64 -2.63 -3.00 -3.61
N GLY A 65 -3.86 -3.47 -3.84
CA GLY A 65 -4.17 -4.89 -3.93
C GLY A 65 -5.25 -5.32 -2.96
N LYS A 66 -5.98 -6.37 -3.33
CA LYS A 66 -7.11 -6.88 -2.57
C LYS A 66 -6.68 -7.37 -1.20
N ARG A 67 -5.56 -8.08 -1.06
CA ARG A 67 -5.16 -8.65 0.24
C ARG A 67 -4.67 -7.56 1.19
N VAL A 68 -3.83 -6.63 0.71
CA VAL A 68 -3.32 -5.54 1.56
C VAL A 68 -4.42 -4.59 2.02
N CYS A 69 -5.34 -4.20 1.13
CA CYS A 69 -6.46 -3.32 1.51
C CYS A 69 -7.41 -4.04 2.47
N SER A 70 -7.74 -5.31 2.21
CA SER A 70 -8.57 -6.11 3.13
C SER A 70 -7.92 -6.27 4.50
N LEU A 71 -6.59 -6.45 4.56
CA LEU A 71 -5.85 -6.51 5.83
C LEU A 71 -5.95 -5.18 6.60
N ALA A 72 -5.75 -4.05 5.93
CA ALA A 72 -5.86 -2.73 6.55
C ALA A 72 -7.27 -2.47 7.10
N VAL A 73 -8.32 -2.88 6.37
CA VAL A 73 -9.71 -2.81 6.85
C VAL A 73 -9.92 -3.69 8.09
N ARG A 74 -9.51 -4.96 8.03
CA ARG A 74 -9.64 -5.90 9.18
C ARG A 74 -8.89 -5.41 10.42
N ALA A 75 -7.75 -4.76 10.22
CA ALA A 75 -6.92 -4.20 11.29
C ALA A 75 -7.47 -2.86 11.83
N GLY A 76 -8.55 -2.32 11.26
CA GLY A 76 -9.15 -1.04 11.66
C GLY A 76 -8.30 0.17 11.31
N ILE A 77 -7.41 0.07 10.33
CA ILE A 77 -6.51 1.14 9.91
C ILE A 77 -7.21 2.12 8.96
N LEU A 78 -8.17 1.63 8.16
CA LEU A 78 -9.04 2.41 7.27
C LEU A 78 -10.40 1.71 7.12
N ASP A 79 -11.42 2.41 6.64
CA ASP A 79 -12.70 1.80 6.24
C ASP A 79 -12.67 1.35 4.77
N GLU A 80 -13.43 0.32 4.40
CA GLU A 80 -13.50 -0.17 3.01
C GLU A 80 -13.89 0.91 1.99
N LYS A 81 -14.74 1.85 2.40
CA LYS A 81 -15.17 3.01 1.58
C LYS A 81 -14.02 3.99 1.27
N ASP A 82 -12.93 3.94 2.02
CA ASP A 82 -11.77 4.82 1.85
C ASP A 82 -10.83 4.29 0.76
N CYS A 83 -11.04 3.07 0.27
CA CYS A 83 -10.34 2.52 -0.87
C CYS A 83 -10.91 3.07 -2.20
N VAL A 84 -10.01 3.51 -3.07
CA VAL A 84 -10.31 3.82 -4.47
C VAL A 84 -10.06 2.58 -5.32
N GLU A 85 -10.97 2.25 -6.21
CA GLU A 85 -10.80 1.13 -7.14
C GLU A 85 -10.19 1.62 -8.46
N ILE A 86 -9.15 0.93 -8.93
CA ILE A 86 -8.49 1.18 -10.21
C ILE A 86 -8.43 -0.16 -10.97
N GLU A 87 -9.17 -0.26 -12.08
CA GLU A 87 -9.35 -1.52 -12.84
C GLU A 87 -9.71 -2.75 -11.95
N GLY A 88 -10.61 -2.59 -10.98
CA GLY A 88 -11.00 -3.69 -10.08
C GLY A 88 -10.00 -4.01 -8.97
N ILE A 89 -8.92 -3.21 -8.84
CA ILE A 89 -7.90 -3.34 -7.80
C ILE A 89 -8.05 -2.19 -6.80
N PRO A 90 -8.27 -2.47 -5.50
CA PRO A 90 -8.37 -1.43 -4.49
C PRO A 90 -7.00 -0.84 -4.18
N HIS A 91 -6.99 0.47 -3.99
CA HIS A 91 -5.85 1.29 -3.62
C HIS A 91 -6.24 2.25 -2.50
N ALA A 92 -5.32 2.53 -1.58
CA ALA A 92 -5.52 3.56 -0.57
C ALA A 92 -4.21 4.24 -0.20
N GLN A 93 -4.34 5.48 0.26
CA GLN A 93 -3.29 6.24 0.89
C GLN A 93 -3.70 6.58 2.32
N ILE A 94 -2.79 6.33 3.26
CA ILE A 94 -3.02 6.55 4.69
C ILE A 94 -2.08 7.66 5.15
N TYR A 95 -2.61 8.66 5.84
CA TYR A 95 -1.85 9.75 6.44
C TYR A 95 -2.22 9.88 7.92
N ARG A 96 -1.22 9.94 8.80
CA ARG A 96 -1.41 10.22 10.23
C ARG A 96 -0.73 11.54 10.59
N ILE A 97 -1.46 12.39 11.28
CA ILE A 97 -1.06 13.73 11.74
C ILE A 97 -1.01 13.71 13.27
#